data_AF-A0A928EE57-F1
#
_entry.id   AF-A0A928EE57-F1
#
_cell.length_a   1.000
_cell.length_b   1.000
_cell.length_c   1.000
_cell.angle_alpha   90.00
_cell.angle_beta   90.00
_cell.angle_gamma   90.00
#
_symmetry.space_group_name_H-M   'P 1'
#
loop_
_entity.id
_entity.type
_entity.pdbx_description
1 polymer ?
#
loop_
_entity_poly.entity_id
_entity_poly.type
_entity_poly.pdbx_seq_one_letter_code
_entity_poly.pdbx_strand_id
1 'polypeptide(L)'
;MADTPTVSANLTDTDSAEARARRRREKQANLSASEKLKSNATVVVAVIAGVVTSLVKFIAASITGSSAMFSEGIHSMVDAINDSLLLVGNKLSKRPPDVKHPFGYGSEVYFYSHTVALVIFVLGGGFAMYEGFQNVMAGGHPIENPLINYIVLGIGIVVEGFSLSVAVRTVNEARGDMRIMAYIRESKSPTNITVFLEDTAAVVGMAVALVGNILSTATGNYVIDAWASVVIGGIMAFIAIILLRETRSLVIGEGMGVDEVKEVIFLVESDPAVIKCGRVLSLYLGPEDLLINLDVTFKEHLAEGEVLMAIDRIEDDVMGEFPQATRVFIEPESLNLVYRQRRDRRLAYEAYAEDKLLVERVGAHVAKRHRRDARIVEGLKDRRAQRREAIAAAYDRARFPEAAPETPTQGPARKRLFSEIPRIEGERIVLDRVVDADADALRDLIENPLVQRYLPTYLFEKQFDDAHEAIAQLYGELFQNRESLILAIRDKETGELAGLAEFYGLRDELHKVSVGYRLRECFWGKGFATEAARLMVGYLYGETDIEIITASTMVENEASAHVLENADFIRTARGVEEDWGFAEPTIVDKWFC
;
A
#
# COMPACT_ATOMS: atom_id res chain seq x y z
N MET A 1 -9.59 -45.43 -28.27
CA MET A 1 -8.62 -44.64 -29.07
C MET A 1 -9.12 -43.22 -29.03
N ALA A 2 -8.66 -42.46 -28.04
CA ALA A 2 -8.96 -41.04 -27.91
C ALA A 2 -7.69 -40.30 -28.36
N ASP A 3 -7.87 -39.39 -29.33
CA ASP A 3 -6.80 -38.65 -29.97
C ASP A 3 -6.05 -37.77 -28.96
N THR A 4 -4.75 -38.03 -28.85
CA THR A 4 -3.80 -37.15 -28.16
C THR A 4 -3.65 -35.86 -28.97
N PRO A 5 -3.84 -34.66 -28.40
CA PRO A 5 -3.57 -33.44 -29.11
C PRO A 5 -2.06 -33.33 -29.35
N THR A 6 -1.65 -33.47 -30.61
CA THR A 6 -0.24 -33.37 -31.03
C THR A 6 0.24 -31.93 -31.02
N VAL A 7 1.47 -31.74 -30.52
CA VAL A 7 2.29 -30.51 -30.44
C VAL A 7 2.29 -29.63 -31.71
N SER A 8 1.87 -30.15 -32.88
CA SER A 8 1.82 -29.37 -34.13
C SER A 8 0.73 -28.30 -34.18
N ALA A 9 -0.33 -28.38 -33.35
CA ALA A 9 -1.40 -27.37 -33.35
C ALA A 9 -0.95 -26.04 -32.71
N ASN A 10 0.04 -26.07 -31.82
CA ASN A 10 0.55 -24.89 -31.12
C ASN A 10 1.61 -24.11 -31.92
N LEU A 11 2.24 -24.74 -32.93
CA LEU A 11 3.16 -24.06 -33.84
C LEU A 11 2.45 -23.19 -34.90
N THR A 12 1.13 -23.34 -35.03
CA THR A 12 0.30 -22.58 -35.97
C THR A 12 -0.46 -21.40 -35.32
N ASP A 13 -0.33 -21.17 -34.02
CA ASP A 13 -0.91 -20.00 -33.36
C ASP A 13 0.02 -18.76 -33.51
N THR A 14 0.34 -18.43 -34.76
CA THR A 14 0.94 -17.14 -35.12
C THR A 14 -0.03 -15.98 -34.91
N ASP A 15 -1.33 -16.27 -34.86
CA ASP A 15 -2.39 -15.28 -34.66
C ASP A 15 -2.33 -14.65 -33.26
N SER A 16 -1.99 -15.38 -32.20
CA SER A 16 -1.90 -14.79 -30.85
C SER A 16 -0.67 -13.89 -30.66
N ALA A 17 0.49 -14.26 -31.19
CA ALA A 17 1.71 -13.44 -31.14
C ALA A 17 1.61 -12.20 -32.06
N GLU A 18 1.09 -12.36 -33.29
CA GLU A 18 0.83 -11.23 -34.19
C GLU A 18 -0.30 -10.34 -33.68
N ALA A 19 -1.34 -10.88 -33.06
CA ALA A 19 -2.39 -10.09 -32.40
C ALA A 19 -1.84 -9.30 -31.20
N ARG A 20 -0.94 -9.87 -30.39
CA ARG A 20 -0.24 -9.16 -29.30
C ARG A 20 0.62 -8.02 -29.85
N ALA A 21 1.41 -8.27 -30.89
CA ALA A 21 2.23 -7.25 -31.56
C ALA A 21 1.38 -6.17 -32.24
N ARG A 22 0.25 -6.55 -32.83
CA ARG A 22 -0.72 -5.67 -33.48
C ARG A 22 -1.47 -4.81 -32.46
N ARG A 23 -1.90 -5.36 -31.32
CA ARG A 23 -2.48 -4.58 -30.21
C ARG A 23 -1.47 -3.57 -29.65
N ARG A 24 -0.19 -3.94 -29.49
CA ARG A 24 0.88 -3.01 -29.11
C ARG A 24 1.07 -1.90 -30.15
N ARG A 25 1.09 -2.24 -31.44
CA ARG A 25 1.20 -1.28 -32.56
C ARG A 25 -0.03 -0.40 -32.70
N GLU A 26 -1.24 -0.92 -32.52
CA GLU A 26 -2.50 -0.17 -32.60
C GLU A 26 -2.67 0.76 -31.38
N LYS A 27 -2.28 0.33 -30.17
CA LYS A 27 -2.26 1.18 -28.96
C LYS A 27 -1.24 2.33 -29.11
N GLN A 28 -0.09 2.09 -29.75
CA GLN A 28 0.89 3.13 -30.09
C GLN A 28 0.50 4.01 -31.30
N ALA A 29 -0.21 3.46 -32.29
CA ALA A 29 -0.62 4.17 -33.50
C ALA A 29 -1.88 5.01 -33.31
N ASN A 30 -2.77 4.63 -32.39
CA ASN A 30 -3.99 5.38 -32.05
C ASN A 30 -3.73 6.68 -31.25
N LEU A 31 -2.49 6.91 -30.77
CA LEU A 31 -2.01 8.21 -30.29
C LEU A 31 -1.74 9.12 -31.50
N SER A 32 -2.81 9.70 -32.00
CA SER A 32 -2.92 10.34 -33.31
C SER A 32 -1.92 11.49 -33.52
N ALA A 33 -1.51 11.70 -34.77
CA ALA A 33 -0.70 12.86 -35.17
C ALA A 33 -1.33 14.21 -34.80
N SER A 34 -2.65 14.27 -34.60
CA SER A 34 -3.38 15.45 -34.13
C SER A 34 -3.11 15.74 -32.64
N GLU A 35 -3.00 14.72 -31.80
CA GLU A 35 -2.57 14.87 -30.40
C GLU A 35 -1.10 15.26 -30.29
N LYS A 36 -0.23 14.70 -31.16
CA LYS A 36 1.20 15.09 -31.24
C LYS A 36 1.39 16.55 -31.67
N LEU A 37 0.61 17.03 -32.63
CA LEU A 37 0.64 18.43 -33.10
C LEU A 37 0.05 19.40 -32.06
N LYS A 38 -1.06 19.04 -31.40
CA LYS A 38 -1.63 19.82 -30.28
C LYS A 38 -0.67 19.88 -29.10
N SER A 39 -0.06 18.76 -28.73
CA SER A 39 0.92 18.64 -27.64
C SER A 39 2.13 19.56 -27.89
N ASN A 40 2.80 19.49 -29.04
CA ASN A 40 3.97 20.33 -29.32
C ASN A 40 3.66 21.84 -29.32
N ALA A 41 2.48 22.26 -29.80
CA ALA A 41 2.09 23.67 -29.77
C ALA A 41 1.84 24.15 -28.33
N THR A 42 1.12 23.37 -27.51
CA THR A 42 0.90 23.68 -26.09
C THR A 42 2.22 23.79 -25.32
N VAL A 43 3.15 22.87 -25.61
CA VAL A 43 4.50 22.82 -25.03
C VAL A 43 5.30 24.10 -25.32
N VAL A 44 5.34 24.54 -26.58
CA VAL A 44 6.07 25.76 -26.97
C VAL A 44 5.44 27.01 -26.35
N VAL A 45 4.11 27.07 -26.28
CA VAL A 45 3.40 28.19 -25.65
C VAL A 45 3.73 28.29 -24.17
N ALA A 46 3.80 27.17 -23.43
CA ALA A 46 4.15 27.16 -22.02
C ALA A 46 5.57 27.71 -21.77
N VAL A 47 6.56 27.23 -22.52
CA VAL A 47 7.95 27.72 -22.41
C VAL A 47 8.06 29.21 -22.74
N ILE A 48 7.38 29.67 -23.80
CA ILE A 48 7.36 31.10 -24.16
C ILE A 48 6.72 31.93 -23.03
N ALA A 49 5.63 31.46 -22.43
CA ALA A 49 4.97 32.15 -21.33
C ALA A 49 5.91 32.28 -20.10
N GLY A 50 6.65 31.22 -19.77
CA GLY A 50 7.67 31.25 -18.70
C GLY A 50 8.77 32.27 -18.97
N VAL A 51 9.32 32.28 -20.20
CA VAL A 51 10.36 33.25 -20.60
C VAL A 51 9.85 34.69 -20.54
N VAL A 52 8.63 34.95 -21.02
CA VAL A 52 8.02 36.29 -20.95
C VAL A 52 7.82 36.74 -19.51
N THR A 53 7.35 35.84 -18.65
CA THR A 53 7.14 36.14 -17.21
C THR A 53 8.46 36.48 -16.53
N SER A 54 9.51 35.69 -16.78
CA SER A 54 10.87 35.98 -16.27
C SER A 54 11.38 37.34 -16.76
N LEU A 55 11.21 37.66 -18.04
CA LEU A 55 11.65 38.94 -18.61
C LEU A 55 10.93 40.13 -17.95
N VAL A 56 9.62 40.04 -17.73
CA VAL A 56 8.85 41.09 -17.04
C VAL A 56 9.36 41.31 -15.61
N LYS A 57 9.62 40.23 -14.86
CA LYS A 57 10.16 40.29 -13.50
C LYS A 57 11.58 40.89 -13.48
N PHE A 58 12.46 40.53 -14.41
CA PHE A 58 13.80 41.14 -14.51
C PHE A 58 13.78 42.62 -14.89
N ILE A 59 12.87 43.03 -15.78
CA ILE A 59 12.69 44.45 -16.12
C ILE A 59 12.21 45.22 -14.88
N ALA A 60 11.24 44.66 -14.15
CA ALA A 60 10.76 45.24 -12.89
C ALA A 60 11.87 45.34 -11.84
N ALA A 61 12.68 44.29 -11.67
CA ALA A 61 13.83 44.30 -10.78
C ALA A 61 14.85 45.39 -11.16
N SER A 62 15.17 45.51 -12.44
CA SER A 62 16.15 46.49 -12.94
C SER A 62 15.68 47.94 -12.76
N ILE A 63 14.37 48.19 -12.92
CA ILE A 63 13.80 49.53 -12.75
C ILE A 63 13.69 49.88 -11.26
N THR A 64 13.32 48.90 -10.41
CA THR A 64 13.05 49.18 -9.00
C THR A 64 14.26 49.02 -8.09
N GLY A 65 15.30 48.30 -8.52
CA GLY A 65 16.46 47.97 -7.67
C GLY A 65 16.16 46.95 -6.56
N SER A 66 15.00 46.30 -6.59
CA SER A 66 14.60 45.31 -5.56
C SER A 66 15.31 43.98 -5.75
N SER A 67 16.02 43.54 -4.71
CA SER A 67 16.66 42.23 -4.61
C SER A 67 15.63 41.10 -4.60
N ALA A 68 14.50 41.28 -3.90
CA ALA A 68 13.44 40.29 -3.86
C ALA A 68 12.80 40.08 -5.24
N MET A 69 12.51 41.17 -5.98
CA MET A 69 12.01 41.07 -7.35
C MET A 69 13.03 40.42 -8.29
N PHE A 70 14.32 40.68 -8.11
CA PHE A 70 15.36 40.02 -8.91
C PHE A 70 15.40 38.50 -8.65
N SER A 71 15.28 38.08 -7.39
CA SER A 71 15.18 36.65 -7.02
C SER A 71 13.98 35.96 -7.64
N GLU A 72 12.84 36.64 -7.68
CA GLU A 72 11.64 36.16 -8.39
C GLU A 72 11.85 36.07 -9.91
N GLY A 73 12.65 36.98 -10.50
CA GLY A 73 13.07 36.90 -11.89
C GLY A 73 13.93 35.68 -12.20
N ILE A 74 14.91 35.38 -11.32
CA ILE A 74 15.74 34.18 -11.39
C ILE A 74 14.87 32.92 -11.28
N HIS A 75 13.93 32.89 -10.33
CA HIS A 75 13.05 31.75 -10.14
C HIS A 75 12.25 31.44 -11.42
N SER A 76 11.54 32.41 -11.99
CA SER A 76 10.78 32.19 -13.22
C SER A 76 11.66 31.86 -14.43
N MET A 77 12.92 32.31 -14.45
CA MET A 77 13.89 31.88 -15.46
C MET A 77 14.22 30.40 -15.32
N VAL A 78 14.49 29.97 -14.08
CA VAL A 78 14.78 28.58 -13.74
C VAL A 78 13.60 27.69 -14.07
N ASP A 79 12.37 28.12 -13.78
CA ASP A 79 11.16 27.36 -14.10
C ASP A 79 11.01 27.17 -15.62
N ALA A 80 11.25 28.22 -16.41
CA ALA A 80 11.22 28.10 -17.88
C ALA A 80 12.27 27.10 -18.42
N ILE A 81 13.45 27.05 -17.78
CA ILE A 81 14.49 26.05 -18.10
C ILE A 81 14.02 24.66 -17.67
N ASN A 82 13.43 24.52 -16.48
CA ASN A 82 13.00 23.25 -15.93
C ASN A 82 11.86 22.64 -16.73
N ASP A 83 10.84 23.44 -17.06
CA ASP A 83 9.76 23.03 -17.96
C ASP A 83 10.33 22.52 -19.27
N SER A 84 11.27 23.26 -19.88
CA SER A 84 11.93 22.84 -21.11
C SER A 84 12.64 21.48 -20.97
N LEU A 85 13.31 21.24 -19.84
CA LEU A 85 14.00 19.98 -19.54
C LEU A 85 13.00 18.83 -19.32
N LEU A 86 11.94 19.01 -18.53
CA LEU A 86 10.90 18.00 -18.32
C LEU A 86 10.19 17.65 -19.63
N LEU A 87 9.97 18.65 -20.49
CA LEU A 87 9.38 18.47 -21.81
C LEU A 87 10.28 17.63 -22.73
N VAL A 88 11.58 17.91 -22.72
CA VAL A 88 12.56 17.09 -23.45
C VAL A 88 12.59 15.67 -22.89
N GLY A 89 12.70 15.49 -21.57
CA GLY A 89 12.70 14.19 -20.92
C GLY A 89 11.46 13.36 -21.25
N ASN A 90 10.27 13.96 -21.17
CA ASN A 90 8.99 13.33 -21.54
C ASN A 90 8.89 12.95 -23.03
N LYS A 91 9.55 13.71 -23.91
CA LYS A 91 9.59 13.39 -25.34
C LYS A 91 10.57 12.27 -25.63
N LEU A 92 11.72 12.28 -24.99
CA LEU A 92 12.76 11.25 -25.13
C LEU A 92 12.29 9.91 -24.55
N SER A 93 11.57 9.93 -23.43
CA SER A 93 11.12 8.71 -22.76
C SER A 93 10.11 7.89 -23.54
N LYS A 94 9.36 8.53 -24.43
CA LYS A 94 8.38 7.89 -25.32
C LYS A 94 9.03 7.24 -26.54
N ARG A 95 10.35 7.28 -26.69
CA ARG A 95 11.05 6.63 -27.81
C ARG A 95 10.97 5.11 -27.68
N PRO A 96 10.71 4.39 -28.79
CA PRO A 96 10.67 2.94 -28.75
C PRO A 96 12.08 2.36 -28.46
N PRO A 97 12.16 1.12 -27.96
CA PRO A 97 13.43 0.41 -27.78
C PRO A 97 14.25 0.25 -29.06
N ASP A 98 15.58 0.22 -28.89
CA ASP A 98 16.54 -0.07 -29.96
C ASP A 98 17.66 -1.01 -29.46
N VAL A 99 18.63 -1.33 -30.33
CA VAL A 99 19.70 -2.28 -30.00
C VAL A 99 20.58 -1.81 -28.83
N LYS A 100 20.76 -0.50 -28.65
CA LYS A 100 21.56 0.04 -27.53
C LYS A 100 20.73 0.12 -26.25
N HIS A 101 19.44 0.40 -26.38
CA HIS A 101 18.50 0.50 -25.27
C HIS A 101 17.35 -0.50 -25.49
N PRO A 102 17.58 -1.79 -25.22
CA PRO A 102 16.61 -2.86 -25.53
C PRO A 102 15.32 -2.77 -24.71
N PHE A 103 15.37 -2.04 -23.59
CA PHE A 103 14.24 -1.77 -22.72
C PHE A 103 13.58 -0.41 -22.99
N GLY A 104 14.01 0.32 -24.01
CA GLY A 104 13.47 1.65 -24.31
C GLY A 104 14.14 2.77 -23.51
N TYR A 105 13.50 3.93 -23.55
CA TYR A 105 14.05 5.18 -23.03
C TYR A 105 13.26 5.74 -21.84
N GLY A 106 12.34 4.97 -21.24
CA GLY A 106 11.44 5.45 -20.18
C GLY A 106 12.13 6.24 -19.05
N SER A 107 13.35 5.80 -18.68
CA SER A 107 14.16 6.37 -17.60
C SER A 107 14.70 7.76 -17.89
N GLU A 108 14.62 8.24 -19.14
CA GLU A 108 14.91 9.63 -19.50
C GLU A 108 14.08 10.61 -18.67
N VAL A 109 12.81 10.30 -18.33
CA VAL A 109 12.00 11.18 -17.46
C VAL A 109 12.66 11.33 -16.09
N TYR A 110 13.18 10.24 -15.52
CA TYR A 110 13.82 10.26 -14.21
C TYR A 110 15.13 11.04 -14.24
N PHE A 111 15.95 10.84 -15.27
CA PHE A 111 17.20 11.58 -15.45
C PHE A 111 16.97 13.09 -15.58
N TYR A 112 16.02 13.50 -16.44
CA TYR A 112 15.71 14.92 -16.62
C TYR A 112 15.05 15.53 -15.38
N SER A 113 14.17 14.79 -14.67
CA SER A 113 13.58 15.27 -13.41
C SER A 113 14.64 15.46 -12.31
N HIS A 114 15.62 14.58 -12.24
CA HIS A 114 16.75 14.73 -11.33
C HIS A 114 17.63 15.93 -11.70
N THR A 115 17.87 16.13 -13.00
CA THR A 115 18.59 17.29 -13.52
C THR A 115 17.88 18.59 -13.17
N VAL A 116 16.56 18.64 -13.29
CA VAL A 116 15.73 19.78 -12.88
C VAL A 116 15.91 20.10 -11.39
N ALA A 117 15.85 19.09 -10.51
CA ALA A 117 16.08 19.28 -9.08
C ALA A 117 17.47 19.91 -8.79
N LEU A 118 18.51 19.51 -9.53
CA LEU A 118 19.85 20.11 -9.42
C LEU A 118 19.89 21.56 -9.91
N VAL A 119 19.21 21.87 -11.03
CA VAL A 119 19.13 23.23 -11.58
C VAL A 119 18.39 24.16 -10.61
N ILE A 120 17.25 23.73 -10.04
CA ILE A 120 16.52 24.47 -9.00
C ILE A 120 17.43 24.74 -7.81
N PHE A 121 18.17 23.74 -7.34
CA PHE A 121 19.02 23.89 -6.16
C PHE A 121 20.14 24.93 -6.40
N VAL A 122 20.85 24.82 -7.52
CA VAL A 122 22.02 25.66 -7.81
C VAL A 122 21.60 27.05 -8.28
N LEU A 123 20.77 27.14 -9.32
CA LEU A 123 20.38 28.41 -9.93
C LEU A 123 19.25 29.09 -9.17
N GLY A 124 18.21 28.34 -8.77
CA GLY A 124 17.08 28.90 -8.04
C GLY A 124 17.45 29.26 -6.60
N GLY A 125 17.90 28.28 -5.82
CA GLY A 125 18.23 28.46 -4.42
C GLY A 125 19.58 29.15 -4.19
N GLY A 126 20.65 28.57 -4.74
CA GLY A 126 22.02 29.01 -4.50
C GLY A 126 22.30 30.45 -4.94
N PHE A 127 21.93 30.80 -6.17
CA PHE A 127 22.17 32.14 -6.71
C PHE A 127 21.31 33.21 -6.02
N ALA A 128 20.01 32.95 -5.80
CA ALA A 128 19.13 33.88 -5.07
C ALA A 128 19.61 34.14 -3.63
N MET A 129 20.05 33.10 -2.91
CA MET A 129 20.66 33.27 -1.59
C MET A 129 21.95 34.09 -1.65
N TYR A 130 22.85 33.77 -2.58
CA TYR A 130 24.12 34.49 -2.75
C TYR A 130 23.89 35.98 -2.96
N GLU A 131 23.00 36.35 -3.87
CA GLU A 131 22.68 37.73 -4.15
C GLU A 131 21.96 38.42 -2.98
N GLY A 132 20.99 37.75 -2.36
CA GLY A 132 20.33 38.25 -1.16
C GLY A 132 21.33 38.58 -0.06
N PHE A 133 22.29 37.68 0.22
CA PHE A 133 23.35 37.92 1.20
C PHE A 133 24.25 39.10 0.82
N GLN A 134 24.65 39.21 -0.45
CA GLN A 134 25.45 40.35 -0.92
C GLN A 134 24.71 41.68 -0.69
N ASN A 135 23.41 41.74 -1.01
CA ASN A 135 22.59 42.93 -0.80
C ASN A 135 22.34 43.25 0.68
N VAL A 136 22.21 42.23 1.54
CA VAL A 136 22.17 42.42 3.00
C VAL A 136 23.48 43.04 3.49
N MET A 137 24.64 42.54 3.03
CA MET A 137 25.96 43.09 3.41
C MET A 137 26.20 44.50 2.87
N ALA A 138 25.62 44.83 1.71
CA ALA A 138 25.69 46.17 1.12
C ALA A 138 24.78 47.20 1.83
N GLY A 139 23.93 46.77 2.79
CA GLY A 139 23.03 47.63 3.53
C GLY A 139 21.65 47.85 2.88
N GLY A 140 21.32 47.05 1.86
CA GLY A 140 20.09 47.19 1.08
C GLY A 140 20.12 48.36 0.09
N HIS A 141 19.26 48.29 -0.92
CA HIS A 141 19.14 49.32 -1.95
C HIS A 141 17.74 49.95 -1.91
N PRO A 142 17.62 51.30 -2.03
CA PRO A 142 16.32 51.94 -2.11
C PRO A 142 15.48 51.38 -3.25
N ILE A 143 14.23 51.02 -2.96
CA ILE A 143 13.29 50.53 -3.96
C ILE A 143 12.68 51.73 -4.69
N GLU A 144 13.06 51.93 -5.95
CA GLU A 144 12.49 52.94 -6.82
C GLU A 144 11.14 52.47 -7.37
N ASN A 145 10.14 53.35 -7.39
CA ASN A 145 8.80 53.08 -7.90
C ASN A 145 8.20 51.70 -7.49
N PRO A 146 7.93 51.47 -6.19
CA PRO A 146 7.46 50.18 -5.67
C PRO A 146 6.16 49.66 -6.30
N LEU A 147 5.36 50.57 -6.88
CA LEU A 147 4.11 50.23 -7.54
C LEU A 147 4.32 49.22 -8.69
N ILE A 148 5.46 49.30 -9.39
CA ILE A 148 5.81 48.34 -10.44
C ILE A 148 5.91 46.93 -9.84
N ASN A 149 6.56 46.79 -8.68
CA ASN A 149 6.69 45.49 -8.02
C ASN A 149 5.35 44.94 -7.56
N TYR A 150 4.48 45.79 -7.01
CA TYR A 150 3.16 45.37 -6.56
C TYR A 150 2.29 44.87 -7.71
N ILE A 151 2.32 45.54 -8.86
CA ILE A 151 1.56 45.12 -10.04
C ILE A 151 2.11 43.80 -10.59
N VAL A 152 3.43 43.70 -10.76
CA VAL A 152 4.08 42.51 -11.35
C VAL A 152 3.91 41.29 -10.45
N LEU A 153 4.17 41.41 -9.14
CA LEU A 153 3.97 40.31 -8.19
C LEU A 153 2.48 39.97 -8.04
N GLY A 154 1.60 40.97 -8.01
CA GLY A 154 0.16 40.74 -7.91
C GLY A 154 -0.40 39.96 -9.10
N ILE A 155 0.00 40.32 -10.32
CA ILE A 155 -0.38 39.56 -11.52
C ILE A 155 0.26 38.16 -11.49
N GLY A 156 1.53 38.06 -11.10
CA GLY A 156 2.24 36.78 -10.97
C GLY A 156 1.51 35.81 -10.02
N ILE A 157 1.15 36.27 -8.82
CA ILE A 157 0.41 35.46 -7.83
C ILE A 157 -0.93 34.97 -8.38
N VAL A 158 -1.63 35.78 -9.18
CA VAL A 158 -2.90 35.35 -9.80
C VAL A 158 -2.66 34.30 -10.88
N VAL A 159 -1.67 34.50 -11.75
CA VAL A 159 -1.33 33.59 -12.85
C VAL A 159 -0.82 32.25 -12.32
N GLU A 160 0.18 32.27 -11.45
CA GLU A 160 0.74 31.06 -10.86
C GLU A 160 -0.23 30.43 -9.85
N GLY A 161 -1.04 31.21 -9.14
CA GLY A 161 -2.11 30.68 -8.31
C GLY A 161 -3.16 29.89 -9.10
N PHE A 162 -3.44 30.31 -10.35
CA PHE A 162 -4.27 29.52 -11.26
C PHE A 162 -3.57 28.23 -11.70
N SER A 163 -2.28 28.28 -12.06
CA SER A 163 -1.48 27.08 -12.39
C SER A 163 -1.44 26.09 -11.22
N LEU A 164 -1.13 26.58 -10.01
CA LEU A 164 -1.12 25.80 -8.78
C LEU A 164 -2.49 25.17 -8.51
N SER A 165 -3.58 25.86 -8.77
CA SER A 165 -4.93 25.30 -8.61
C SER A 165 -5.17 24.09 -9.52
N VAL A 166 -4.63 24.14 -10.74
CA VAL A 166 -4.66 23.00 -11.68
C VAL A 166 -3.73 21.89 -11.19
N ALA A 167 -2.49 22.20 -10.80
CA ALA A 167 -1.54 21.22 -10.28
C ALA A 167 -2.06 20.50 -9.03
N VAL A 168 -2.62 21.25 -8.07
CA VAL A 168 -3.28 20.71 -6.87
C VAL A 168 -4.42 19.78 -7.24
N ARG A 169 -5.23 20.13 -8.24
CA ARG A 169 -6.31 19.28 -8.70
C ARG A 169 -5.78 17.97 -9.28
N THR A 170 -4.77 18.03 -10.16
CA THR A 170 -4.14 16.85 -10.75
C THR A 170 -3.52 15.94 -9.69
N VAL A 171 -2.81 16.51 -8.72
CA VAL A 171 -2.24 15.76 -7.59
C VAL A 171 -3.32 15.16 -6.70
N ASN A 172 -4.41 15.89 -6.44
CA ASN A 172 -5.53 15.39 -5.64
C ASN A 172 -6.28 14.24 -6.34
N GLU A 173 -6.46 14.33 -7.65
CA GLU A 173 -7.05 13.26 -8.46
C GLU A 173 -6.14 12.02 -8.47
N ALA A 174 -4.83 12.20 -8.62
CA ALA A 174 -3.86 11.10 -8.65
C ALA A 174 -3.60 10.45 -7.28
N ARG A 175 -3.63 11.21 -6.18
CA ARG A 175 -3.34 10.68 -4.83
C ARG A 175 -4.51 9.97 -4.16
N GLY A 176 -5.74 10.21 -4.63
CA GLY A 176 -6.96 9.76 -3.94
C GLY A 176 -6.98 10.17 -2.46
N ASP A 177 -7.12 9.19 -1.57
CA ASP A 177 -7.18 9.40 -0.12
C ASP A 177 -5.79 9.52 0.55
N MET A 178 -4.70 9.31 -0.19
CA MET A 178 -3.34 9.40 0.35
C MET A 178 -2.98 10.82 0.77
N ARG A 179 -2.22 10.97 1.86
CA ARG A 179 -1.69 12.29 2.26
C ARG A 179 -0.66 12.77 1.23
N ILE A 180 -0.60 14.08 0.98
CA ILE A 180 0.32 14.69 0.00
C ILE A 180 1.77 14.23 0.21
N MET A 181 2.27 14.20 1.45
CA MET A 181 3.64 13.78 1.71
C MET A 181 3.89 12.29 1.45
N ALA A 182 2.88 11.43 1.60
CA ALA A 182 2.98 10.03 1.24
C ALA A 182 3.00 9.88 -0.28
N TYR A 183 2.10 10.59 -0.98
CA TYR A 183 2.06 10.62 -2.44
C TYR A 183 3.37 11.11 -3.06
N ILE A 184 3.98 12.17 -2.50
CA ILE A 184 5.28 12.68 -2.97
C ILE A 184 6.36 11.60 -2.89
N ARG A 185 6.34 10.73 -1.87
CA ARG A 185 7.34 9.67 -1.63
C ARG A 185 7.08 8.36 -2.35
N GLU A 186 5.85 8.12 -2.77
CA GLU A 186 5.42 6.84 -3.32
C GLU A 186 5.19 6.90 -4.83
N SER A 187 4.87 8.09 -5.37
CA SER A 187 4.58 8.29 -6.79
C SER A 187 5.80 8.02 -7.67
N LYS A 188 5.60 7.21 -8.71
CA LYS A 188 6.60 6.93 -9.75
C LYS A 188 6.57 7.94 -10.90
N SER A 189 5.72 8.97 -10.81
CA SER A 189 5.63 10.05 -11.79
C SER A 189 6.17 11.35 -11.18
N PRO A 190 7.46 11.66 -11.38
CA PRO A 190 8.08 12.84 -10.78
C PRO A 190 7.54 14.14 -11.39
N THR A 191 7.09 14.14 -12.65
CA THR A 191 6.62 15.35 -13.35
C THR A 191 5.50 16.07 -12.59
N ASN A 192 4.48 15.34 -12.13
CA ASN A 192 3.34 15.94 -11.43
C ASN A 192 3.74 16.52 -10.07
N ILE A 193 4.68 15.85 -9.39
CA ILE A 193 5.20 16.30 -8.10
C ILE A 193 6.05 17.55 -8.28
N THR A 194 6.93 17.56 -9.28
CA THR A 194 7.81 18.69 -9.60
C THR A 194 7.00 19.95 -9.86
N VAL A 195 6.05 19.90 -10.80
CA VAL A 195 5.19 21.06 -11.13
C VAL A 195 4.42 21.56 -9.90
N PHE A 196 3.84 20.65 -9.11
CA PHE A 196 3.11 21.03 -7.90
C PHE A 196 4.01 21.73 -6.86
N LEU A 197 5.23 21.22 -6.64
CA LEU A 197 6.15 21.79 -5.67
C LEU A 197 6.76 23.11 -6.17
N GLU A 198 7.07 23.23 -7.46
CA GLU A 198 7.53 24.46 -8.10
C GLU A 198 6.46 25.55 -8.01
N ASP A 199 5.23 25.31 -8.47
CA ASP A 199 4.13 26.29 -8.41
C ASP A 199 3.82 26.71 -6.96
N THR A 200 3.95 25.78 -6.00
CA THR A 200 3.81 26.11 -4.58
C THR A 200 4.93 27.02 -4.10
N ALA A 201 6.18 26.72 -4.46
CA ALA A 201 7.35 27.53 -4.11
C ALA A 201 7.22 28.94 -4.69
N ALA A 202 6.74 29.05 -5.93
CA ALA A 202 6.62 30.29 -6.68
C ALA A 202 5.57 31.22 -6.08
N VAL A 203 4.37 30.71 -5.78
CA VAL A 203 3.32 31.50 -5.09
C VAL A 203 3.77 31.95 -3.70
N VAL A 204 4.43 31.08 -2.93
CA VAL A 204 4.94 31.44 -1.59
C VAL A 204 6.10 32.44 -1.70
N GLY A 205 7.01 32.25 -2.65
CA GLY A 205 8.14 33.14 -2.94
C GLY A 205 7.66 34.55 -3.28
N MET A 206 6.72 34.67 -4.22
CA MET A 206 6.12 35.97 -4.58
C MET A 206 5.37 36.62 -3.41
N ALA A 207 4.72 35.83 -2.55
CA ALA A 207 4.09 36.38 -1.35
C ALA A 207 5.14 36.95 -0.38
N VAL A 208 6.26 36.24 -0.19
CA VAL A 208 7.41 36.73 0.59
C VAL A 208 8.02 37.97 -0.04
N ALA A 209 8.20 38.00 -1.36
CA ALA A 209 8.70 39.16 -2.10
C ALA A 209 7.77 40.36 -1.92
N LEU A 210 6.46 40.16 -2.05
CA LEU A 210 5.47 41.24 -1.92
C LEU A 210 5.44 41.82 -0.51
N VAL A 211 5.40 40.96 0.51
CA VAL A 211 5.44 41.38 1.91
C VAL A 211 6.77 42.06 2.25
N GLY A 212 7.89 41.51 1.79
CA GLY A 212 9.22 42.09 1.96
C GLY A 212 9.32 43.49 1.34
N ASN A 213 8.80 43.66 0.13
CA ASN A 213 8.80 44.93 -0.57
C ASN A 213 7.91 45.98 0.12
N ILE A 214 6.71 45.59 0.57
CA ILE A 214 5.80 46.46 1.33
C ILE A 214 6.44 46.89 2.65
N LEU A 215 7.03 45.96 3.41
CA LEU A 215 7.67 46.27 4.69
C LEU A 215 8.90 47.15 4.51
N SER A 216 9.73 46.85 3.52
CA SER A 216 10.93 47.62 3.17
C SER A 216 10.58 49.08 2.86
N THR A 217 9.57 49.31 2.04
CA THR A 217 9.14 50.66 1.67
C THR A 217 8.40 51.39 2.79
N ALA A 218 7.58 50.70 3.59
CA ALA A 218 6.85 51.28 4.71
C ALA A 218 7.76 51.68 5.88
N THR A 219 8.83 50.91 6.13
CA THR A 219 9.78 51.15 7.23
C THR A 219 10.97 52.03 6.82
N GLY A 220 11.25 52.12 5.51
CA GLY A 220 12.48 52.72 4.99
C GLY A 220 13.74 51.87 5.21
N ASN A 221 13.59 50.63 5.70
CA ASN A 221 14.70 49.70 5.91
C ASN A 221 14.80 48.70 4.75
N TYR A 222 15.67 49.01 3.79
CA TYR A 222 15.82 48.23 2.57
C TYR A 222 16.52 46.88 2.73
N VAL A 223 17.12 46.62 3.90
CA VAL A 223 17.70 45.31 4.23
C VAL A 223 16.60 44.23 4.32
N ILE A 224 15.35 44.62 4.58
CA ILE A 224 14.21 43.69 4.61
C ILE A 224 13.97 43.04 3.24
N ASP A 225 14.11 43.81 2.15
CA ASP A 225 13.95 43.28 0.78
C ASP A 225 15.07 42.28 0.43
N ALA A 226 16.29 42.57 0.86
CA ALA A 226 17.42 41.67 0.70
C ALA A 226 17.24 40.37 1.51
N TRP A 227 16.70 40.43 2.72
CA TRP A 227 16.33 39.22 3.47
C TRP A 227 15.20 38.44 2.83
N ALA A 228 14.21 39.10 2.21
CA ALA A 228 13.16 38.42 1.47
C ALA A 228 13.75 37.59 0.32
N SER A 229 14.73 38.14 -0.41
CA SER A 229 15.52 37.41 -1.42
C SER A 229 16.22 36.16 -0.84
N VAL A 230 16.88 36.27 0.32
CA VAL A 230 17.50 35.12 0.99
C VAL A 230 16.46 34.05 1.36
N VAL A 231 15.30 34.45 1.87
CA VAL A 231 14.21 33.54 2.24
C VAL A 231 13.65 32.82 1.02
N ILE A 232 13.46 33.52 -0.11
CA ILE A 232 13.04 32.91 -1.39
C ILE A 232 14.04 31.85 -1.82
N GLY A 233 15.34 32.17 -1.83
CA GLY A 233 16.38 31.19 -2.17
C GLY A 233 16.40 29.99 -1.21
N GLY A 234 16.11 30.19 0.07
CA GLY A 234 15.95 29.12 1.05
C GLY A 234 14.74 28.20 0.77
N ILE A 235 13.60 28.78 0.38
CA ILE A 235 12.41 28.02 -0.05
C ILE A 235 12.74 27.17 -1.28
N MET A 236 13.39 27.75 -2.29
CA MET A 236 13.79 27.04 -3.50
C MET A 236 14.74 25.89 -3.17
N ALA A 237 15.77 26.13 -2.35
CA ALA A 237 16.71 25.09 -1.94
C ALA A 237 16.01 23.95 -1.16
N PHE A 238 15.07 24.27 -0.29
CA PHE A 238 14.29 23.28 0.45
C PHE A 238 13.47 22.38 -0.48
N ILE A 239 12.75 22.98 -1.43
CA ILE A 239 11.95 22.25 -2.42
C ILE A 239 12.86 21.40 -3.33
N ALA A 240 13.98 21.95 -3.79
CA ALA A 240 14.95 21.21 -4.58
C ALA A 240 15.50 19.99 -3.83
N ILE A 241 15.77 20.10 -2.53
CA ILE A 241 16.25 18.97 -1.71
C ILE A 241 15.20 17.86 -1.63
N ILE A 242 13.91 18.20 -1.52
CA ILE A 242 12.82 17.21 -1.55
C ILE A 242 12.82 16.50 -2.90
N LEU A 243 12.82 17.25 -4.00
CA LEU A 243 12.83 16.70 -5.36
C LEU A 243 14.08 15.85 -5.64
N LEU A 244 15.24 16.28 -5.16
CA LEU A 244 16.50 15.58 -5.37
C LEU A 244 16.52 14.23 -4.65
N ARG A 245 15.96 14.17 -3.43
CA ARG A 245 15.84 12.91 -2.68
C ARG A 245 14.90 11.93 -3.38
N GLU A 246 13.76 12.43 -3.87
CA GLU A 246 12.73 11.61 -4.51
C GLU A 246 13.16 11.10 -5.90
N THR A 247 13.68 11.99 -6.73
CA THR A 247 14.12 11.62 -8.09
C THR A 247 15.34 10.71 -8.08
N ARG A 248 16.18 10.76 -7.02
CA ARG A 248 17.36 9.90 -6.90
C ARG A 248 16.99 8.42 -6.88
N SER A 249 15.99 8.03 -6.10
CA SER A 249 15.61 6.62 -5.99
C SER A 249 15.03 6.10 -7.31
N LEU A 250 14.21 6.90 -7.99
CA LEU A 250 13.67 6.59 -9.32
C LEU A 250 14.77 6.39 -10.38
N VAL A 251 15.85 7.17 -10.33
CA VAL A 251 17.00 7.01 -11.24
C VAL A 251 17.81 5.74 -10.94
N ILE A 252 17.98 5.40 -9.65
CA ILE A 252 18.65 4.16 -9.24
C ILE A 252 17.82 2.93 -9.67
N GLY A 253 16.50 3.09 -9.72
CA GLY A 253 15.55 2.05 -10.04
C GLY A 253 14.78 1.64 -8.79
N GLU A 254 13.48 1.93 -8.80
CA GLU A 254 12.56 1.45 -7.77
C GLU A 254 11.75 0.28 -8.29
N GLY A 255 11.43 -0.66 -7.41
CA GLY A 255 10.47 -1.73 -7.68
C GLY A 255 9.07 -1.39 -7.16
N MET A 256 8.21 -2.39 -7.24
CA MET A 256 6.87 -2.37 -6.64
C MET A 256 6.94 -2.25 -5.12
N GLY A 257 5.90 -1.66 -4.54
CA GLY A 257 5.68 -1.64 -3.10
C GLY A 257 5.44 -3.03 -2.53
N VAL A 258 5.61 -3.18 -1.21
CA VAL A 258 5.47 -4.49 -0.53
C VAL A 258 4.07 -5.08 -0.72
N ASP A 259 3.02 -4.26 -0.69
CA ASP A 259 1.65 -4.74 -0.83
C ASP A 259 1.32 -5.14 -2.28
N GLU A 260 1.81 -4.38 -3.27
CA GLU A 260 1.71 -4.76 -4.69
C GLU A 260 2.45 -6.08 -4.96
N VAL A 261 3.63 -6.30 -4.36
CA VAL A 261 4.36 -7.57 -4.48
C VAL A 261 3.58 -8.74 -3.86
N LYS A 262 2.90 -8.53 -2.73
CA LYS A 262 2.05 -9.57 -2.12
C LYS A 262 0.87 -9.92 -3.02
N GLU A 263 0.29 -8.92 -3.68
CA GLU A 263 -0.82 -9.12 -4.62
C GLU A 263 -0.36 -9.89 -5.86
N VAL A 264 0.80 -9.56 -6.43
CA VAL A 264 1.41 -10.38 -7.50
C VAL A 264 1.61 -11.83 -7.04
N ILE A 265 2.15 -12.05 -5.85
CA ILE A 265 2.34 -13.40 -5.29
C ILE A 265 1.00 -14.13 -5.16
N PHE A 266 -0.03 -13.46 -4.63
CA PHE A 266 -1.35 -14.03 -4.46
C PHE A 266 -1.97 -14.43 -5.80
N LEU A 267 -1.87 -13.56 -6.79
CA LEU A 267 -2.40 -13.79 -8.14
C LEU A 267 -1.68 -14.97 -8.82
N VAL A 268 -0.34 -15.01 -8.76
CA VAL A 268 0.46 -16.12 -9.30
C VAL A 268 0.15 -17.45 -8.59
N GLU A 269 0.04 -17.44 -7.25
CA GLU A 269 -0.28 -18.64 -6.47
C GLU A 269 -1.75 -19.08 -6.58
N SER A 270 -2.62 -18.25 -7.17
CA SER A 270 -4.01 -18.61 -7.45
C SER A 270 -4.19 -19.47 -8.70
N ASP A 271 -3.18 -19.52 -9.59
CA ASP A 271 -3.27 -20.40 -10.77
C ASP A 271 -3.16 -21.89 -10.36
N PRO A 272 -4.07 -22.75 -10.83
CA PRO A 272 -4.12 -24.16 -10.42
C PRO A 272 -2.89 -24.98 -10.83
N ALA A 273 -2.05 -24.51 -11.76
CA ALA A 273 -0.81 -25.18 -12.17
C ALA A 273 0.39 -24.83 -11.26
N VAL A 274 0.26 -23.81 -10.42
CA VAL A 274 1.34 -23.29 -9.56
C VAL A 274 1.33 -23.98 -8.19
N ILE A 275 2.51 -24.34 -7.70
CA ILE A 275 2.74 -24.75 -6.32
C ILE A 275 3.13 -23.54 -5.48
N LYS A 276 4.05 -22.71 -5.99
CA LYS A 276 4.59 -21.58 -5.24
C LYS A 276 5.13 -20.48 -6.15
N CYS A 277 4.93 -19.23 -5.73
CA CYS A 277 5.63 -18.08 -6.27
C CYS A 277 6.88 -17.80 -5.41
N GLY A 278 8.03 -17.80 -6.05
CA GLY A 278 9.31 -17.54 -5.44
C GLY A 278 9.63 -16.05 -5.39
N ARG A 279 10.75 -15.68 -6.00
CA ARG A 279 11.23 -14.30 -6.02
C ARG A 279 10.43 -13.49 -7.03
N VAL A 280 10.14 -12.26 -6.64
CA VAL A 280 9.52 -11.23 -7.47
C VAL A 280 10.51 -10.09 -7.54
N LEU A 281 11.14 -9.90 -8.70
CA LEU A 281 12.00 -8.75 -8.96
C LEU A 281 11.24 -7.79 -9.84
N SER A 282 11.08 -6.55 -9.39
CA SER A 282 10.38 -5.53 -10.15
C SER A 282 11.24 -4.28 -10.27
N LEU A 283 11.09 -3.60 -11.42
CA LEU A 283 11.82 -2.38 -11.72
C LEU A 283 10.97 -1.48 -12.62
N TYR A 284 10.71 -0.25 -12.15
CA TYR A 284 10.17 0.82 -12.98
C TYR A 284 11.25 1.34 -13.92
N LEU A 285 11.05 1.09 -15.21
CA LEU A 285 11.88 1.62 -16.30
C LEU A 285 11.34 2.97 -16.81
N GLY A 286 10.15 3.35 -16.37
CA GLY A 286 9.49 4.64 -16.55
C GLY A 286 8.18 4.64 -15.77
N PRO A 287 7.45 5.77 -15.70
CA PRO A 287 6.23 5.87 -14.88
C PRO A 287 5.14 4.85 -15.25
N GLU A 288 5.11 4.43 -16.53
CA GLU A 288 4.12 3.52 -17.11
C GLU A 288 4.79 2.27 -17.70
N ASP A 289 6.04 1.98 -17.31
CA ASP A 289 6.84 0.88 -17.86
C ASP A 289 7.48 0.10 -16.70
N LEU A 290 6.78 -0.94 -16.25
CA LEU A 290 7.19 -1.81 -15.16
C LEU A 290 7.65 -3.17 -15.71
N LEU A 291 8.87 -3.54 -15.34
CA LEU A 291 9.45 -4.86 -15.54
C LEU A 291 9.19 -5.71 -14.30
N ILE A 292 8.69 -6.92 -14.49
CA ILE A 292 8.51 -7.92 -13.43
C ILE A 292 9.16 -9.23 -13.87
N ASN A 293 10.06 -9.77 -13.06
CA ASN A 293 10.59 -11.12 -13.18
C ASN A 293 10.07 -11.97 -12.01
N LEU A 294 9.52 -13.12 -12.34
CA LEU A 294 8.86 -14.05 -11.43
C LEU A 294 9.54 -15.41 -11.49
N ASP A 295 9.99 -15.91 -10.35
CA ASP A 295 10.43 -17.29 -10.22
C ASP A 295 9.21 -18.12 -9.76
N VAL A 296 8.82 -19.15 -10.52
CA VAL A 296 7.57 -19.90 -10.28
C VAL A 296 7.82 -21.40 -10.28
N THR A 297 7.33 -22.09 -9.25
CA THR A 297 7.34 -23.55 -9.19
C THR A 297 5.99 -24.10 -9.62
N PHE A 298 5.99 -24.89 -10.70
CA PHE A 298 4.82 -25.57 -11.24
C PHE A 298 4.69 -27.01 -10.70
N LYS A 299 3.50 -27.61 -10.84
CA LYS A 299 3.25 -29.01 -10.44
C LYS A 299 4.09 -30.01 -11.24
N GLU A 300 4.61 -31.04 -10.57
CA GLU A 300 5.56 -32.03 -11.13
C GLU A 300 4.99 -32.92 -12.25
N HIS A 301 3.67 -33.00 -12.39
CA HIS A 301 2.98 -33.90 -13.34
C HIS A 301 2.27 -33.16 -14.46
N LEU A 302 2.67 -31.92 -14.77
CA LEU A 302 2.13 -31.17 -15.89
C LEU A 302 2.85 -31.56 -17.19
N ALA A 303 2.08 -31.66 -18.28
CA ALA A 303 2.68 -31.71 -19.61
C ALA A 303 3.33 -30.36 -19.95
N GLU A 304 4.37 -30.36 -20.80
CA GLU A 304 5.09 -29.14 -21.19
C GLU A 304 4.15 -28.04 -21.74
N GLY A 305 3.14 -28.43 -22.51
CA GLY A 305 2.13 -27.49 -23.02
C GLY A 305 1.26 -26.86 -21.93
N GLU A 306 0.99 -27.56 -20.84
CA GLU A 306 0.19 -27.05 -19.72
C GLU A 306 0.96 -26.01 -18.90
N VAL A 307 2.28 -26.16 -18.80
CA VAL A 307 3.17 -25.16 -18.17
C VAL A 307 3.17 -23.87 -18.99
N LEU A 308 3.29 -23.96 -20.32
CA LEU A 308 3.22 -22.79 -21.20
C LEU A 308 1.87 -22.07 -21.10
N MET A 309 0.77 -22.83 -21.07
CA MET A 309 -0.57 -22.25 -20.88
C MET A 309 -0.73 -21.60 -19.51
N ALA A 310 -0.08 -22.13 -18.46
CA ALA A 310 -0.07 -21.50 -17.15
C ALA A 310 0.72 -20.19 -17.15
N ILE A 311 1.87 -20.16 -17.82
CA ILE A 311 2.66 -18.93 -18.01
C ILE A 311 1.81 -17.86 -18.71
N ASP A 312 1.16 -18.17 -19.83
CA ASP A 312 0.31 -17.21 -20.55
C ASP A 312 -0.82 -16.67 -19.66
N ARG A 313 -1.51 -17.53 -18.87
CA ARG A 313 -2.55 -17.09 -17.93
C ARG A 313 -2.02 -16.16 -16.85
N ILE A 314 -0.91 -16.55 -16.22
CA ILE A 314 -0.28 -15.74 -15.17
C ILE A 314 0.16 -14.39 -15.73
N GLU A 315 0.77 -14.36 -16.92
CA GLU A 315 1.13 -13.10 -17.59
C GLU A 315 -0.11 -12.23 -17.84
N ASP A 316 -1.19 -12.79 -18.39
CA ASP A 316 -2.42 -12.06 -18.67
C ASP A 316 -3.09 -11.54 -17.39
N ASP A 317 -3.12 -12.34 -16.32
CA ASP A 317 -3.69 -11.95 -15.02
C ASP A 317 -2.84 -10.81 -14.40
N VAL A 318 -1.50 -10.93 -14.42
CA VAL A 318 -0.60 -9.89 -13.86
C VAL A 318 -0.72 -8.60 -14.66
N MET A 319 -0.75 -8.67 -16.00
CA MET A 319 -0.91 -7.49 -16.86
C MET A 319 -2.32 -6.90 -16.77
N GLY A 320 -3.33 -7.71 -16.44
CA GLY A 320 -4.69 -7.29 -16.20
C GLY A 320 -4.82 -6.47 -14.91
N GLU A 321 -4.23 -6.95 -13.82
CA GLU A 321 -4.26 -6.29 -12.51
C GLU A 321 -3.31 -5.10 -12.43
N PHE A 322 -2.14 -5.20 -13.08
CA PHE A 322 -1.12 -4.16 -13.13
C PHE A 322 -0.93 -3.67 -14.57
N PRO A 323 -1.74 -2.72 -15.07
CA PRO A 323 -1.64 -2.22 -16.44
C PRO A 323 -0.28 -1.62 -16.82
N GLN A 324 0.48 -1.16 -15.82
CA GLN A 324 1.85 -0.67 -15.95
C GLN A 324 2.89 -1.79 -16.18
N ALA A 325 2.57 -3.06 -15.88
CA ALA A 325 3.42 -4.22 -16.12
C ALA A 325 3.51 -4.51 -17.63
N THR A 326 4.38 -3.78 -18.31
CA THR A 326 4.59 -3.90 -19.76
C THR A 326 5.39 -5.15 -20.13
N ARG A 327 6.15 -5.68 -19.18
CA ARG A 327 7.07 -6.82 -19.34
C ARG A 327 7.02 -7.71 -18.11
N VAL A 328 6.52 -8.91 -18.30
CA VAL A 328 6.55 -9.98 -17.30
C VAL A 328 7.42 -11.09 -17.86
N PHE A 329 8.39 -11.56 -17.06
CA PHE A 329 9.21 -12.71 -17.37
C PHE A 329 8.99 -13.75 -16.27
N ILE A 330 8.67 -14.98 -16.67
CA ILE A 330 8.43 -16.08 -15.74
C ILE A 330 9.51 -17.13 -15.95
N GLU A 331 10.29 -17.39 -14.90
CA GLU A 331 11.31 -18.44 -14.87
C GLU A 331 10.77 -19.66 -14.10
N PRO A 332 10.60 -20.83 -14.75
CA PRO A 332 10.26 -22.06 -14.06
C PRO A 332 11.41 -22.52 -13.16
N GLU A 333 11.16 -22.65 -11.87
CA GLU A 333 12.22 -22.95 -10.90
C GLU A 333 11.86 -24.09 -9.93
N SER A 334 12.88 -24.82 -9.48
CA SER A 334 12.70 -25.89 -8.49
C SER A 334 12.30 -25.33 -7.12
N LEU A 335 11.42 -26.05 -6.43
CA LEU A 335 10.90 -25.66 -5.12
C LEU A 335 12.01 -25.37 -4.08
N ASN A 336 13.11 -26.13 -4.13
CA ASN A 336 14.27 -25.94 -3.24
C ASN A 336 15.03 -24.63 -3.46
N LEU A 337 15.04 -24.08 -4.69
CA LEU A 337 15.69 -22.81 -4.96
C LEU A 337 14.81 -21.64 -4.51
N VAL A 338 13.50 -21.74 -4.81
CA VAL A 338 12.48 -20.79 -4.37
C VAL A 338 12.51 -20.59 -2.85
N TYR A 339 12.63 -21.66 -2.06
CA TYR A 339 12.73 -21.55 -0.61
C TYR A 339 14.02 -20.84 -0.13
N ARG A 340 15.18 -21.10 -0.75
CA ARG A 340 16.43 -20.39 -0.40
C ARG A 340 16.34 -18.90 -0.70
N GLN A 341 15.79 -18.54 -1.86
CA GLN A 341 15.63 -17.14 -2.26
C GLN A 341 14.65 -16.40 -1.35
N ARG A 342 13.59 -17.06 -0.87
CA ARG A 342 12.62 -16.47 0.07
C ARG A 342 13.27 -16.08 1.40
N ARG A 343 14.17 -16.92 1.92
CA ARG A 343 14.95 -16.61 3.13
C ARG A 343 15.81 -15.35 2.93
N ASP A 344 16.51 -15.27 1.80
CA ASP A 344 17.36 -14.12 1.49
C ASP A 344 16.52 -12.84 1.26
N ARG A 345 15.31 -12.99 0.70
CA ARG A 345 14.34 -11.89 0.54
C ARG A 345 13.76 -11.40 1.87
N ARG A 346 13.46 -12.31 2.82
CA ARG A 346 13.01 -11.93 4.16
C ARG A 346 14.04 -11.04 4.85
N LEU A 347 15.32 -11.40 4.78
CA LEU A 347 16.42 -10.59 5.31
C LEU A 347 16.53 -9.22 4.62
N ALA A 348 16.30 -9.15 3.30
CA ALA A 348 16.27 -7.89 2.57
C ALA A 348 15.07 -7.00 2.94
N TYR A 349 13.89 -7.58 3.16
CA TYR A 349 12.71 -6.86 3.63
C TYR A 349 12.85 -6.41 5.08
N GLU A 350 13.46 -7.21 5.95
CA GLU A 350 13.80 -6.84 7.32
C GLU A 350 14.79 -5.66 7.32
N ALA A 351 15.83 -5.68 6.49
CA ALA A 351 16.75 -4.55 6.31
C ALA A 351 16.07 -3.28 5.75
N TYR A 352 15.16 -3.42 4.79
CA TYR A 352 14.36 -2.31 4.26
C TYR A 352 13.40 -1.74 5.32
N ALA A 353 12.77 -2.60 6.13
CA ALA A 353 11.90 -2.19 7.23
C ALA A 353 12.67 -1.47 8.34
N GLU A 354 13.88 -1.91 8.66
CA GLU A 354 14.78 -1.24 9.61
C GLU A 354 15.18 0.17 9.14
N ASP A 355 15.46 0.36 7.85
CA ASP A 355 15.80 1.67 7.27
C ASP A 355 14.58 2.62 7.27
N LYS A 356 13.38 2.09 7.01
CA LYS A 356 12.11 2.83 7.11
C LYS A 356 11.76 3.23 8.56
N LEU A 357 12.06 2.36 9.54
CA LEU A 357 11.90 2.62 10.98
C LEU A 357 12.88 3.68 11.54
N LEU A 358 14.01 3.92 10.85
CA LEU A 358 14.98 4.94 11.23
C LEU A 358 14.49 6.36 10.87
N VAL A 359 13.68 6.49 9.82
CA VAL A 359 13.07 7.76 9.38
C VAL A 359 11.75 8.06 10.10
N GLU A 360 10.98 7.03 10.49
CA GLU A 360 9.67 7.19 11.14
C GLU A 360 9.70 7.51 12.64
N ARG A 361 10.87 7.40 13.30
CA ARG A 361 11.04 7.73 14.72
C ARG A 361 10.75 9.21 15.08
N VAL A 362 10.61 10.09 14.09
CA VAL A 362 10.17 11.49 14.27
C VAL A 362 8.66 11.69 14.02
N GLY A 363 7.97 10.73 13.38
CA GLY A 363 6.57 10.85 12.92
C GLY A 363 5.50 10.26 13.83
N ALA A 364 5.88 9.48 14.86
CA ALA A 364 4.97 8.73 15.73
C ALA A 364 3.94 9.59 16.49
N HIS A 365 4.13 10.92 16.57
CA HIS A 365 3.20 11.84 17.20
C HIS A 365 1.99 12.23 16.32
N VAL A 366 2.01 11.98 15.01
CA VAL A 366 0.96 12.44 14.07
C VAL A 366 -0.06 11.34 13.71
N ALA A 367 0.32 10.06 13.79
CA ALA A 367 -0.55 8.92 13.45
C ALA A 367 -1.74 8.73 14.41
N LYS A 368 -1.67 9.32 15.61
CA LYS A 368 -2.77 9.29 16.61
C LYS A 368 -3.93 10.24 16.25
N ARG A 369 -3.72 11.22 15.36
CA ARG A 369 -4.74 12.22 14.99
C ARG A 369 -5.57 11.83 13.75
N HIS A 370 -4.96 11.17 12.77
CA HIS A 370 -5.63 10.78 11.50
C HIS A 370 -6.70 9.69 11.66
N ARG A 371 -6.51 8.75 12.58
CA ARG A 371 -7.53 7.71 12.89
C ARG A 371 -8.81 8.28 13.51
N ARG A 372 -8.75 9.49 14.08
CA ARG A 372 -9.91 10.17 14.68
C ARG A 372 -10.78 10.88 13.64
N ASP A 373 -10.15 11.47 12.62
CA ASP A 373 -10.86 12.31 11.65
C ASP A 373 -11.52 11.46 10.54
N ALA A 374 -10.96 10.31 10.18
CA ALA A 374 -11.57 9.34 9.26
C ALA A 374 -12.92 8.81 9.76
N ARG A 375 -13.02 8.47 11.06
CA ARG A 375 -14.26 7.99 11.69
C ARG A 375 -15.39 9.04 11.71
N ILE A 376 -15.04 10.32 11.74
CA ILE A 376 -16.02 11.42 11.75
C ILE A 376 -16.60 11.64 10.35
N VAL A 377 -15.77 11.54 9.31
CA VAL A 377 -16.20 11.72 7.92
C VAL A 377 -17.07 10.56 7.44
N GLU A 378 -16.73 9.33 7.84
CA GLU A 378 -17.48 8.11 7.52
C GLU A 378 -18.86 8.11 8.19
N GLY A 379 -18.93 8.46 9.48
CA GLY A 379 -20.20 8.63 10.20
C GLY A 379 -21.10 9.76 9.66
N LEU A 380 -20.54 10.76 8.95
CA LEU A 380 -21.32 11.81 8.29
C LEU A 380 -21.84 11.40 6.90
N LYS A 381 -21.13 10.51 6.19
CA LYS A 381 -21.59 9.92 4.92
C LYS A 381 -22.76 8.97 5.17
N ASP A 382 -22.70 8.14 6.21
CA ASP A 382 -23.78 7.20 6.56
C ASP A 382 -25.06 7.92 7.00
N ARG A 383 -24.94 9.00 7.77
CA ARG A 383 -26.10 9.82 8.16
C ARG A 383 -26.75 10.53 6.99
N ARG A 384 -26.00 10.86 5.93
CA ARG A 384 -26.56 11.45 4.69
C ARG A 384 -27.22 10.40 3.81
N ALA A 385 -26.70 9.17 3.78
CA ALA A 385 -27.31 8.04 3.07
C ALA A 385 -28.64 7.63 3.72
N GLN A 386 -28.67 7.44 5.04
CA GLN A 386 -29.89 7.12 5.79
C GLN A 386 -30.97 8.21 5.68
N ARG A 387 -30.57 9.48 5.62
CA ARG A 387 -31.52 10.59 5.43
C ARG A 387 -32.09 10.64 4.00
N ARG A 388 -31.33 10.20 2.99
CA ARG A 388 -31.80 10.05 1.61
C ARG A 388 -32.80 8.89 1.46
N GLU A 389 -32.50 7.76 2.09
CA GLU A 389 -33.42 6.60 2.16
C GLU A 389 -34.71 6.92 2.92
N ALA A 390 -34.62 7.62 4.06
CA ALA A 390 -35.80 8.02 4.81
C ALA A 390 -36.72 8.99 4.04
N ILE A 391 -36.14 9.88 3.22
CA ILE A 391 -36.90 10.78 2.33
C ILE A 391 -37.52 10.02 1.16
N ALA A 392 -36.82 9.04 0.57
CA ALA A 392 -37.34 8.17 -0.48
C ALA A 392 -38.49 7.29 0.04
N ALA A 393 -38.34 6.70 1.22
CA ALA A 393 -39.36 5.87 1.87
C ALA A 393 -40.60 6.67 2.32
N ALA A 394 -40.43 7.95 2.65
CA ALA A 394 -41.56 8.86 2.91
C ALA A 394 -42.31 9.26 1.63
N TYR A 395 -41.59 9.31 0.50
CA TYR A 395 -42.17 9.60 -0.82
C TYR A 395 -42.99 8.42 -1.37
N ASP A 396 -42.53 7.19 -1.16
CA ASP A 396 -43.23 5.97 -1.58
C ASP A 396 -44.47 5.66 -0.72
N ARG A 397 -44.42 5.93 0.59
CA ARG A 397 -45.56 5.73 1.50
C ARG A 397 -46.77 6.63 1.19
N ALA A 398 -46.57 7.74 0.51
CA ALA A 398 -47.63 8.68 0.16
C ALA A 398 -48.42 8.30 -1.11
N ARG A 399 -47.92 7.34 -1.91
CA ARG A 399 -48.45 7.10 -3.28
C ARG A 399 -49.20 5.78 -3.47
N PHE A 400 -49.04 4.80 -2.59
CA PHE A 400 -49.67 3.48 -2.73
C PHE A 400 -50.07 2.88 -1.37
N PRO A 401 -51.38 2.69 -1.06
CA PRO A 401 -51.81 1.95 0.12
C PRO A 401 -51.88 0.44 -0.16
N GLU A 402 -51.06 -0.30 0.59
CA GLU A 402 -51.04 -1.74 0.90
C GLU A 402 -51.42 -2.80 -0.15
N ALA A 403 -50.46 -3.69 -0.42
CA ALA A 403 -50.68 -5.13 -0.26
C ALA A 403 -49.37 -5.76 0.28
N ALA A 404 -49.48 -6.51 1.37
CA ALA A 404 -48.36 -7.11 2.08
C ALA A 404 -47.72 -8.27 1.28
N PRO A 405 -46.38 -8.36 1.22
CA PRO A 405 -45.69 -9.61 1.05
C PRO A 405 -45.26 -10.16 2.41
N GLU A 406 -45.38 -11.48 2.52
CA GLU A 406 -45.13 -12.30 3.69
C GLU A 406 -43.77 -12.04 4.32
N THR A 407 -43.76 -11.98 5.65
CA THR A 407 -42.56 -11.79 6.46
C THR A 407 -41.73 -13.07 6.45
N PRO A 408 -40.47 -13.08 5.96
CA PRO A 408 -39.55 -14.11 6.38
C PRO A 408 -39.25 -13.85 7.85
N THR A 409 -39.60 -14.80 8.71
CA THR A 409 -39.23 -14.81 10.12
C THR A 409 -37.71 -14.66 10.26
N GLN A 410 -37.23 -13.45 10.50
CA GLN A 410 -35.85 -13.22 10.93
C GLN A 410 -35.72 -13.77 12.34
N GLY A 411 -34.92 -14.83 12.47
CA GLY A 411 -34.40 -15.25 13.76
C GLY A 411 -33.62 -14.12 14.44
N PRO A 412 -33.35 -14.23 15.75
CA PRO A 412 -32.65 -13.18 16.49
C PRO A 412 -31.31 -12.85 15.82
N ALA A 413 -30.96 -11.56 15.76
CA ALA A 413 -29.69 -11.10 15.23
C ALA A 413 -28.53 -11.83 15.92
N ARG A 414 -27.78 -12.63 15.16
CA ARG A 414 -26.63 -13.40 15.65
C ARG A 414 -25.56 -12.43 16.18
N LYS A 415 -24.90 -12.81 17.29
CA LYS A 415 -23.90 -11.97 17.96
C LYS A 415 -22.57 -11.98 17.20
N ARG A 416 -21.69 -11.01 17.43
CA ARG A 416 -20.31 -11.07 16.92
C ARG A 416 -19.44 -11.92 17.83
N LEU A 417 -18.62 -12.84 17.29
CA LEU A 417 -17.80 -13.80 18.04
C LEU A 417 -16.91 -13.18 19.16
N PHE A 418 -16.42 -11.95 18.97
CA PHE A 418 -15.54 -11.24 19.92
C PHE A 418 -16.26 -10.14 20.73
N SER A 419 -17.60 -10.15 20.77
CA SER A 419 -18.36 -9.13 21.51
C SER A 419 -18.40 -9.37 23.02
N GLU A 420 -18.35 -10.63 23.44
CA GLU A 420 -18.30 -11.06 24.83
C GLU A 420 -17.54 -12.39 24.94
N ILE A 421 -17.02 -12.71 26.12
CA ILE A 421 -16.42 -14.01 26.39
C ILE A 421 -17.57 -14.97 26.72
N PRO A 422 -17.85 -16.00 25.90
CA PRO A 422 -18.98 -16.87 26.12
C PRO A 422 -18.73 -17.88 27.25
N ARG A 423 -19.82 -18.39 27.82
CA ARG A 423 -19.83 -19.57 28.67
C ARG A 423 -20.73 -20.61 28.04
N ILE A 424 -20.13 -21.68 27.51
CA ILE A 424 -20.82 -22.71 26.72
C ILE A 424 -20.90 -23.99 27.57
N GLU A 425 -22.12 -24.44 27.87
CA GLU A 425 -22.35 -25.63 28.69
C GLU A 425 -22.51 -26.89 27.84
N GLY A 426 -21.70 -27.91 28.12
CA GLY A 426 -21.86 -29.27 27.64
C GLY A 426 -22.46 -30.22 28.66
N GLU A 427 -22.45 -31.49 28.30
CA GLU A 427 -22.91 -32.59 29.15
C GLU A 427 -21.93 -32.80 30.31
N ARG A 428 -20.63 -32.95 29.99
CA ARG A 428 -19.53 -33.23 30.93
C ARG A 428 -18.58 -32.07 31.12
N ILE A 429 -18.50 -31.16 30.14
CA ILE A 429 -17.58 -30.02 30.19
C ILE A 429 -18.30 -28.66 30.15
N VAL A 430 -17.62 -27.62 30.62
CA VAL A 430 -17.99 -26.23 30.38
C VAL A 430 -16.81 -25.53 29.69
N LEU A 431 -17.10 -24.75 28.66
CA LEU A 431 -16.14 -23.82 28.06
C LEU A 431 -16.37 -22.44 28.68
N ASP A 432 -15.41 -21.93 29.44
CA ASP A 432 -15.51 -20.62 30.09
C ASP A 432 -14.19 -19.86 30.14
N ARG A 433 -14.19 -18.72 30.84
CA ARG A 433 -13.01 -17.86 30.94
C ARG A 433 -11.92 -18.56 31.76
N VAL A 434 -10.68 -18.54 31.26
CA VAL A 434 -9.49 -18.94 32.01
C VAL A 434 -9.30 -17.97 33.18
N VAL A 435 -9.19 -18.50 34.40
CA VAL A 435 -9.03 -17.72 35.63
C VAL A 435 -7.66 -17.93 36.24
N ASP A 436 -7.25 -17.01 37.11
CA ASP A 436 -5.95 -17.05 37.80
C ASP A 436 -5.70 -18.36 38.57
N ALA A 437 -6.76 -18.99 39.09
CA ALA A 437 -6.69 -20.28 39.76
C ALA A 437 -6.31 -21.45 38.83
N ASP A 438 -6.39 -21.26 37.51
CA ASP A 438 -6.01 -22.26 36.52
C ASP A 438 -4.50 -22.28 36.24
N ALA A 439 -3.72 -21.34 36.82
CA ALA A 439 -2.30 -21.14 36.51
C ALA A 439 -1.43 -22.41 36.65
N ASP A 440 -1.63 -23.21 37.71
CA ASP A 440 -0.86 -24.44 37.92
C ASP A 440 -1.20 -25.52 36.88
N ALA A 441 -2.48 -25.69 36.56
CA ALA A 441 -2.92 -26.64 35.53
C ALA A 441 -2.54 -26.17 34.12
N LEU A 442 -2.51 -24.86 33.88
CA LEU A 442 -2.03 -24.26 32.65
C LEU A 442 -0.52 -24.45 32.47
N ARG A 443 0.26 -24.32 33.56
CA ARG A 443 1.69 -24.62 33.57
C ARG A 443 1.95 -26.07 33.19
N ASP A 444 1.23 -27.02 33.80
CA ASP A 444 1.29 -28.44 33.45
C ASP A 444 0.97 -28.69 31.97
N LEU A 445 -0.05 -28.03 31.42
CA LEU A 445 -0.40 -28.11 30.00
C LEU A 445 0.70 -27.56 29.07
N ILE A 446 1.31 -26.42 29.43
CA ILE A 446 2.32 -25.74 28.60
C ILE A 446 3.67 -26.46 28.66
N GLU A 447 4.08 -26.93 29.83
CA GLU A 447 5.38 -27.58 30.02
C GLU A 447 5.39 -29.06 29.60
N ASN A 448 4.23 -29.69 29.42
CA ASN A 448 4.15 -31.10 29.03
C ASN A 448 4.63 -31.34 27.58
N PRO A 449 5.76 -32.07 27.37
CA PRO A 449 6.32 -32.29 26.04
C PRO A 449 5.41 -33.08 25.09
N LEU A 450 4.53 -33.94 25.63
CA LEU A 450 3.58 -34.69 24.83
C LEU A 450 2.47 -33.80 24.29
N VAL A 451 2.05 -32.78 25.04
CA VAL A 451 1.11 -31.76 24.58
C VAL A 451 1.77 -30.86 23.53
N GLN A 452 3.02 -30.45 23.76
CA GLN A 452 3.78 -29.59 22.83
C GLN A 452 4.15 -30.26 21.52
N ARG A 453 4.17 -31.60 21.46
CA ARG A 453 4.57 -32.38 20.29
C ARG A 453 3.86 -32.01 18.98
N TYR A 454 2.63 -31.49 19.05
CA TYR A 454 1.83 -31.17 17.86
C TYR A 454 1.36 -29.72 17.83
N LEU A 455 1.94 -28.84 18.67
CA LEU A 455 1.55 -27.43 18.76
C LEU A 455 2.48 -26.52 17.96
N PRO A 456 1.97 -25.44 17.36
CA PRO A 456 2.80 -24.40 16.79
C PRO A 456 3.60 -23.66 17.87
N THR A 457 4.91 -23.52 17.68
CA THR A 457 5.85 -22.94 18.68
C THR A 457 5.69 -21.43 18.91
N TYR A 458 4.94 -20.71 18.07
CA TYR A 458 4.80 -19.25 18.16
C TYR A 458 3.79 -18.76 19.22
N LEU A 459 2.90 -19.60 19.73
CA LEU A 459 1.85 -19.16 20.67
C LEU A 459 2.35 -18.95 22.11
N PHE A 460 3.57 -19.41 22.43
CA PHE A 460 4.27 -19.16 23.70
C PHE A 460 5.79 -18.92 23.51
N GLU A 461 6.20 -18.38 22.35
CA GLU A 461 7.62 -18.09 22.07
C GLU A 461 8.19 -17.01 23.01
N LYS A 462 7.32 -16.16 23.56
CA LYS A 462 7.61 -15.50 24.83
C LYS A 462 7.45 -16.55 25.93
N GLN A 463 8.57 -17.07 26.41
CA GLN A 463 8.64 -17.70 27.73
C GLN A 463 7.95 -16.75 28.72
N PHE A 464 6.69 -17.05 29.05
CA PHE A 464 6.09 -16.47 30.23
C PHE A 464 6.83 -17.12 31.39
N ASP A 465 7.72 -16.37 32.02
CA ASP A 465 8.36 -16.82 33.27
C ASP A 465 7.28 -17.13 34.35
N ASP A 466 6.05 -16.61 34.16
CA ASP A 466 4.89 -16.79 35.04
C ASP A 466 3.57 -17.07 34.29
N ALA A 467 2.89 -18.19 34.61
CA ALA A 467 1.58 -18.57 34.07
C ALA A 467 0.45 -17.56 34.43
N HIS A 468 0.59 -16.81 35.52
CA HIS A 468 -0.34 -15.74 35.88
C HIS A 468 -0.29 -14.58 34.88
N GLU A 469 0.90 -14.25 34.38
CA GLU A 469 1.07 -13.20 33.36
C GLU A 469 0.48 -13.63 32.01
N ALA A 470 0.62 -14.90 31.65
CA ALA A 470 0.01 -15.47 30.45
C ALA A 470 -1.52 -15.29 30.47
N ILE A 471 -2.17 -15.61 31.58
CA ILE A 471 -3.64 -15.48 31.75
C ILE A 471 -4.09 -14.02 31.60
N ALA A 472 -3.30 -13.07 32.13
CA ALA A 472 -3.61 -11.64 32.01
C ALA A 472 -3.58 -11.15 30.54
N GLN A 473 -2.67 -11.67 29.72
CA GLN A 473 -2.54 -11.27 28.32
C GLN A 473 -3.62 -11.87 27.41
N LEU A 474 -4.17 -13.05 27.74
CA LEU A 474 -5.23 -13.73 26.95
C LEU A 474 -6.42 -12.81 26.62
N TYR A 475 -6.87 -12.02 27.59
CA TYR A 475 -8.06 -11.18 27.45
C TYR A 475 -7.77 -9.68 27.35
N GLY A 476 -6.51 -9.28 27.58
CA GLY A 476 -6.05 -7.91 27.45
C GLY A 476 -5.69 -7.56 26.01
N GLU A 477 -4.74 -8.28 25.41
CA GLU A 477 -4.24 -8.00 24.06
C GLU A 477 -4.95 -8.87 23.01
N LEU A 478 -4.95 -10.19 23.17
CA LEU A 478 -5.45 -11.12 22.14
C LEU A 478 -6.96 -10.97 21.89
N PHE A 479 -7.77 -10.92 22.95
CA PHE A 479 -9.22 -10.76 22.81
C PHE A 479 -9.63 -9.35 22.33
N GLN A 480 -9.03 -8.27 22.86
CA GLN A 480 -9.36 -6.89 22.48
C GLN A 480 -8.95 -6.58 21.04
N ASN A 481 -7.82 -7.15 20.57
CA ASN A 481 -7.38 -7.03 19.19
C ASN A 481 -8.12 -8.00 18.24
N ARG A 482 -8.97 -8.89 18.77
CA ARG A 482 -9.70 -9.92 18.02
C ARG A 482 -8.77 -10.89 17.29
N GLU A 483 -7.61 -11.17 17.87
CA GLU A 483 -6.60 -12.08 17.34
C GLU A 483 -6.90 -13.53 17.71
N SER A 484 -7.22 -13.77 18.99
CA SER A 484 -7.60 -15.08 19.51
C SER A 484 -8.54 -14.95 20.71
N LEU A 485 -9.50 -15.88 20.83
CA LEU A 485 -10.36 -16.08 21.99
C LEU A 485 -10.11 -17.49 22.54
N ILE A 486 -9.50 -17.56 23.71
CA ILE A 486 -9.16 -18.81 24.40
C ILE A 486 -10.11 -19.02 25.58
N LEU A 487 -10.67 -20.21 25.68
CA LEU A 487 -11.55 -20.67 26.75
C LEU A 487 -10.95 -21.87 27.47
N ALA A 488 -11.19 -21.96 28.78
CA ALA A 488 -10.89 -23.13 29.58
C ALA A 488 -11.88 -24.25 29.25
N ILE A 489 -11.38 -25.46 29.01
CA ILE A 489 -12.18 -26.69 28.99
C ILE A 489 -12.19 -27.22 30.42
N ARG A 490 -13.31 -27.07 31.13
CA ARG A 490 -13.43 -27.45 32.54
C ARG A 490 -14.30 -28.69 32.70
N ASP A 491 -13.82 -29.65 33.49
CA ASP A 491 -14.63 -30.78 33.91
C ASP A 491 -15.71 -30.34 34.91
N LYS A 492 -16.98 -30.67 34.67
CA LYS A 492 -18.09 -30.29 35.55
C LYS A 492 -18.10 -31.09 36.86
N GLU A 493 -17.53 -32.30 36.86
CA GLU A 493 -17.54 -33.16 38.04
C GLU A 493 -16.48 -32.70 39.07
N THR A 494 -15.27 -32.40 38.60
CA THR A 494 -14.13 -32.05 39.45
C THR A 494 -13.85 -30.55 39.54
N GLY A 495 -14.34 -29.75 38.59
CA GLY A 495 -13.99 -28.34 38.44
C GLY A 495 -12.59 -28.08 37.89
N GLU A 496 -11.85 -29.14 37.57
CA GLU A 496 -10.45 -29.08 37.12
C GLU A 496 -10.35 -28.60 35.67
N LEU A 497 -9.28 -27.85 35.36
CA LEU A 497 -8.93 -27.48 33.99
C LEU A 497 -8.46 -28.74 33.25
N ALA A 498 -9.26 -29.20 32.28
CA ALA A 498 -8.95 -30.31 31.41
C ALA A 498 -8.12 -29.87 30.19
N GLY A 499 -8.23 -28.61 29.77
CA GLY A 499 -7.49 -28.08 28.62
C GLY A 499 -7.94 -26.70 28.18
N LEU A 500 -7.60 -26.31 26.95
CA LEU A 500 -7.99 -25.06 26.33
C LEU A 500 -8.68 -25.29 24.98
N ALA A 501 -9.70 -24.49 24.71
CA ALA A 501 -10.38 -24.35 23.43
C ALA A 501 -10.09 -22.96 22.87
N GLU A 502 -9.88 -22.84 21.57
CA GLU A 502 -9.40 -21.60 20.96
C GLU A 502 -10.12 -21.30 19.64
N PHE A 503 -10.53 -20.04 19.50
CA PHE A 503 -10.97 -19.45 18.24
C PHE A 503 -9.93 -18.44 17.77
N TYR A 504 -9.40 -18.60 16.56
CA TYR A 504 -8.31 -17.77 16.06
C TYR A 504 -8.40 -17.55 14.55
N GLY A 505 -7.64 -16.57 14.05
CA GLY A 505 -7.56 -16.31 12.60
C GLY A 505 -8.88 -15.80 12.00
N LEU A 506 -9.61 -14.95 12.75
CA LEU A 506 -10.86 -14.35 12.28
C LEU A 506 -10.65 -13.54 10.99
N ARG A 507 -11.51 -13.77 10.01
CA ARG A 507 -11.64 -12.95 8.80
C ARG A 507 -13.06 -12.41 8.72
N ASP A 508 -13.24 -11.17 9.19
CA ASP A 508 -14.57 -10.51 9.28
C ASP A 508 -15.32 -10.49 7.96
N GLU A 509 -14.64 -10.17 6.86
CA GLU A 509 -15.23 -10.07 5.52
C GLU A 509 -15.74 -11.42 4.99
N LEU A 510 -15.16 -12.52 5.46
CA LEU A 510 -15.48 -13.88 5.03
C LEU A 510 -16.33 -14.64 6.03
N HIS A 511 -16.68 -14.01 7.16
CA HIS A 511 -17.36 -14.68 8.28
C HIS A 511 -16.68 -16.01 8.66
N LYS A 512 -15.33 -16.02 8.62
CA LYS A 512 -14.49 -17.21 8.77
C LYS A 512 -13.66 -17.17 10.05
N VAL A 513 -13.59 -18.30 10.75
CA VAL A 513 -12.70 -18.50 11.90
C VAL A 513 -12.09 -19.89 11.91
N SER A 514 -10.93 -20.04 12.55
CA SER A 514 -10.34 -21.35 12.84
C SER A 514 -10.59 -21.76 14.29
N VAL A 515 -10.77 -23.06 14.52
CA VAL A 515 -10.87 -23.64 15.87
C VAL A 515 -9.67 -24.53 16.19
N GLY A 516 -9.25 -24.50 17.44
CA GLY A 516 -8.20 -25.35 17.99
C GLY A 516 -8.53 -25.81 19.41
N TYR A 517 -7.95 -26.92 19.84
CA TYR A 517 -8.07 -27.40 21.21
C TYR A 517 -6.81 -28.14 21.63
N ARG A 518 -6.57 -28.17 22.94
CA ARG A 518 -5.43 -28.81 23.59
C ARG A 518 -5.86 -29.31 24.95
N LEU A 519 -5.57 -30.56 25.27
CA LEU A 519 -5.95 -31.18 26.53
C LEU A 519 -4.71 -31.55 27.32
N ARG A 520 -4.83 -31.50 28.65
CA ARG A 520 -3.86 -32.12 29.55
C ARG A 520 -3.89 -33.62 29.36
N GLU A 521 -2.72 -34.23 29.45
CA GLU A 521 -2.52 -35.65 29.16
C GLU A 521 -3.45 -36.58 29.95
N CYS A 522 -3.71 -36.26 31.23
CA CYS A 522 -4.61 -37.02 32.09
C CYS A 522 -6.08 -37.04 31.63
N PHE A 523 -6.47 -36.18 30.67
CA PHE A 523 -7.81 -36.13 30.08
C PHE A 523 -7.89 -36.73 28.66
N TRP A 524 -6.77 -37.22 28.11
CA TRP A 524 -6.75 -37.82 26.78
C TRP A 524 -7.55 -39.13 26.72
N GLY A 525 -8.17 -39.40 25.56
CA GLY A 525 -8.95 -40.63 25.34
C GLY A 525 -10.30 -40.73 26.07
N LYS A 526 -10.70 -39.67 26.82
CA LYS A 526 -11.95 -39.65 27.60
C LYS A 526 -13.12 -38.95 26.91
N GLY A 527 -12.93 -38.47 25.67
CA GLY A 527 -13.97 -37.79 24.86
C GLY A 527 -14.09 -36.28 25.06
N PHE A 528 -13.28 -35.67 25.93
CA PHE A 528 -13.32 -34.23 26.25
C PHE A 528 -13.09 -33.33 25.02
N ALA A 529 -12.16 -33.70 24.14
CA ALA A 529 -11.82 -32.91 22.95
C ALA A 529 -12.96 -32.92 21.91
N THR A 530 -13.61 -34.07 21.71
CA THR A 530 -14.76 -34.21 20.81
C THR A 530 -15.95 -33.41 21.31
N GLU A 531 -16.23 -33.45 22.61
CA GLU A 531 -17.28 -32.64 23.21
C GLU A 531 -16.95 -31.14 23.06
N ALA A 532 -15.72 -30.72 23.33
CA ALA A 532 -15.29 -29.33 23.18
C ALA A 532 -15.41 -28.83 21.72
N ALA A 533 -14.96 -29.64 20.75
CA ALA A 533 -15.06 -29.30 19.32
C ALA A 533 -16.51 -29.12 18.87
N ARG A 534 -17.41 -30.03 19.29
CA ARG A 534 -18.85 -29.91 18.98
C ARG A 534 -19.50 -28.68 19.62
N LEU A 535 -19.12 -28.35 20.87
CA LEU A 535 -19.62 -27.14 21.53
C LEU A 535 -19.13 -25.87 20.84
N MET A 536 -17.86 -25.83 20.39
CA MET A 536 -17.33 -24.71 19.61
C MET A 536 -18.09 -24.54 18.29
N VAL A 537 -18.30 -25.61 17.52
CA VAL A 537 -19.06 -25.57 16.26
C VAL A 537 -20.50 -25.12 16.49
N GLY A 538 -21.17 -25.70 17.50
CA GLY A 538 -22.55 -25.36 17.85
C GLY A 538 -22.71 -23.90 18.24
N TYR A 539 -21.79 -23.36 19.03
CA TYR A 539 -21.78 -21.94 19.38
C TYR A 539 -21.54 -21.05 18.16
N LEU A 540 -20.54 -21.36 17.34
CA LEU A 540 -20.19 -20.57 16.16
C LEU A 540 -21.35 -20.46 15.17
N TYR A 541 -21.98 -21.56 14.79
CA TYR A 541 -23.11 -21.54 13.86
C TYR A 541 -24.44 -21.11 14.48
N GLY A 542 -24.64 -21.39 15.77
CA GLY A 542 -25.92 -21.15 16.44
C GLY A 542 -26.08 -19.72 16.97
N GLU A 543 -25.02 -19.16 17.54
CA GLU A 543 -25.08 -17.91 18.30
C GLU A 543 -24.28 -16.76 17.69
N THR A 544 -23.34 -17.05 16.79
CA THR A 544 -22.44 -16.04 16.21
C THR A 544 -22.67 -15.77 14.72
N ASP A 545 -22.06 -14.72 14.20
CA ASP A 545 -22.08 -14.32 12.79
C ASP A 545 -21.12 -15.12 11.90
N ILE A 546 -20.57 -16.24 12.38
CA ILE A 546 -19.64 -17.08 11.63
C ILE A 546 -20.39 -18.05 10.70
N GLU A 547 -19.89 -18.14 9.46
CA GLU A 547 -20.42 -19.02 8.41
C GLU A 547 -19.40 -20.08 7.97
N ILE A 548 -18.11 -19.85 8.22
CA ILE A 548 -17.03 -20.74 7.80
C ILE A 548 -16.16 -21.11 9.00
N ILE A 549 -16.06 -22.41 9.30
CA ILE A 549 -15.20 -22.92 10.37
C ILE A 549 -14.11 -23.79 9.77
N THR A 550 -12.86 -23.45 10.06
CA THR A 550 -11.69 -24.25 9.64
C THR A 550 -10.93 -24.81 10.84
N ALA A 551 -10.18 -25.89 10.62
CA ALA A 551 -9.21 -26.40 11.58
C ALA A 551 -7.98 -26.95 10.85
N SER A 552 -6.90 -27.18 11.58
CA SER A 552 -5.65 -27.73 11.01
C SER A 552 -5.02 -28.69 12.01
N THR A 553 -4.50 -29.81 11.51
CA THR A 553 -3.80 -30.80 12.32
C THR A 553 -2.55 -31.27 11.59
N MET A 554 -1.44 -31.50 12.30
CA MET A 554 -0.33 -32.26 11.74
C MET A 554 -0.81 -33.63 11.27
N VAL A 555 -0.31 -34.12 10.13
CA VAL A 555 -0.71 -35.41 9.56
C VAL A 555 -0.48 -36.57 10.55
N GLU A 556 0.55 -36.46 11.38
CA GLU A 556 0.92 -37.44 12.40
C GLU A 556 -0.01 -37.42 13.63
N ASN A 557 -0.86 -36.39 13.79
CA ASN A 557 -1.78 -36.28 14.91
C ASN A 557 -3.14 -36.92 14.58
N GLU A 558 -3.13 -38.25 14.42
CA GLU A 558 -4.34 -39.02 14.09
C GLU A 558 -5.45 -38.86 15.14
N ALA A 559 -5.10 -38.69 16.41
CA ALA A 559 -6.08 -38.49 17.48
C ALA A 559 -6.90 -37.20 17.30
N SER A 560 -6.24 -36.10 16.94
CA SER A 560 -6.91 -34.82 16.66
C SER A 560 -7.73 -34.88 15.37
N ALA A 561 -7.25 -35.59 14.34
CA ALA A 561 -8.02 -35.86 13.12
C ALA A 561 -9.33 -36.61 13.44
N HIS A 562 -9.28 -37.66 14.25
CA HIS A 562 -10.48 -38.41 14.67
C HIS A 562 -11.46 -37.54 15.48
N VAL A 563 -10.95 -36.62 16.30
CA VAL A 563 -11.81 -35.70 17.04
C VAL A 563 -12.54 -34.75 16.08
N LEU A 564 -11.87 -34.21 15.07
CA LEU A 564 -12.46 -33.34 14.06
C LEU A 564 -13.49 -34.08 13.20
N GLU A 565 -13.20 -35.30 12.76
CA GLU A 565 -14.16 -36.16 12.04
C GLU A 565 -15.43 -36.41 12.87
N ASN A 566 -15.27 -36.67 14.18
CA ASN A 566 -16.40 -36.85 15.09
C ASN A 566 -17.14 -35.53 15.42
N ALA A 567 -16.55 -34.37 15.09
CA ALA A 567 -17.17 -33.06 15.21
C ALA A 567 -17.68 -32.52 13.86
N ASP A 568 -17.91 -33.43 12.90
CA ASP A 568 -18.47 -33.17 11.56
C ASP A 568 -17.56 -32.37 10.61
N PHE A 569 -16.25 -32.30 10.88
CA PHE A 569 -15.29 -31.72 9.93
C PHE A 569 -14.92 -32.71 8.82
N ILE A 570 -14.78 -32.18 7.61
CA ILE A 570 -14.31 -32.87 6.42
C ILE A 570 -12.86 -32.43 6.13
N ARG A 571 -11.98 -33.40 5.88
CA ARG A 571 -10.61 -33.13 5.41
C ARG A 571 -10.63 -32.71 3.94
N THR A 572 -10.14 -31.50 3.64
CA THR A 572 -10.25 -30.90 2.30
C THR A 572 -8.94 -30.85 1.54
N ALA A 573 -7.82 -30.70 2.24
CA ALA A 573 -6.50 -30.60 1.62
C ALA A 573 -5.39 -31.06 2.56
N ARG A 574 -4.25 -31.42 1.96
CA ARG A 574 -2.97 -31.60 2.66
C ARG A 574 -2.00 -30.55 2.18
N GLY A 575 -1.42 -29.79 3.10
CA GLY A 575 -0.50 -28.69 2.81
C GLY A 575 0.77 -28.78 3.64
N VAL A 576 1.75 -27.94 3.34
CA VAL A 576 2.95 -27.75 4.16
C VAL A 576 2.83 -26.36 4.81
N GLU A 577 2.86 -26.31 6.13
CA GLU A 577 2.73 -25.07 6.90
C GLU A 577 4.07 -24.72 7.54
N GLU A 578 4.68 -23.60 7.11
CA GLU A 578 6.01 -23.15 7.57
C GLU A 578 5.98 -22.64 9.03
N ASP A 579 4.81 -22.26 9.54
CA ASP A 579 4.67 -21.62 10.84
C ASP A 579 4.31 -22.59 11.98
N TRP A 580 4.32 -23.91 11.78
CA TRP A 580 4.04 -24.86 12.89
C TRP A 580 5.17 -24.93 13.94
N GLY A 581 6.15 -24.02 13.89
CA GLY A 581 7.17 -23.82 14.91
C GLY A 581 8.28 -24.89 14.99
N PHE A 582 8.21 -25.91 14.13
CA PHE A 582 9.30 -26.85 13.93
C PHE A 582 10.38 -26.28 13.00
N ALA A 583 11.62 -26.73 13.18
CA ALA A 583 12.76 -26.32 12.34
C ALA A 583 12.63 -26.76 10.88
N GLU A 584 11.74 -27.70 10.59
CA GLU A 584 11.41 -28.19 9.24
C GLU A 584 9.93 -27.97 8.94
N PRO A 585 9.57 -27.64 7.68
CA PRO A 585 8.18 -27.44 7.28
C PRO A 585 7.34 -28.68 7.57
N THR A 586 6.21 -28.48 8.27
CA THR A 586 5.40 -29.59 8.75
C THR A 586 4.20 -29.82 7.84
N ILE A 587 3.93 -31.08 7.52
CA ILE A 587 2.77 -31.45 6.70
C ILE A 587 1.52 -31.46 7.58
N VAL A 588 0.50 -30.72 7.16
CA VAL A 588 -0.76 -30.57 7.88
C VAL A 588 -1.95 -30.96 7.00
N ASP A 589 -2.94 -31.58 7.63
CA ASP A 589 -4.28 -31.76 7.07
C ASP A 589 -5.13 -30.52 7.41
N LYS A 590 -5.80 -29.95 6.40
CA LYS A 590 -6.75 -28.85 6.54
C LYS A 590 -8.17 -29.38 6.59
N TRP A 591 -8.94 -28.85 7.52
CA TRP A 591 -10.28 -29.32 7.85
C TRP A 591 -11.29 -28.17 7.71
N PHE A 592 -12.49 -28.52 7.26
CA PHE A 592 -13.61 -27.61 7.09
C PHE A 592 -14.87 -28.24 7.71
N CYS A 593 -15.62 -27.50 8.50
CA CYS A 593 -16.87 -27.97 9.11
C CYS A 593 -18.07 -27.75 8.19
#